data_AF-A0A960EKB8-F1
#
_entry.id   AF-A0A960EKB8-F1
#
_cell.length_a   1.000
_cell.length_b   1.000
_cell.length_c   1.000
_cell.angle_alpha   90.00
_cell.angle_beta   90.00
_cell.angle_gamma   90.00
#
_symmetry.space_group_name_H-M   'P 1'
#
loop_
_entity.id
_entity.type
_entity.pdbx_description
1 polymer ?
#
loop_
_entity_poly.entity_id
_entity_poly.type
_entity_poly.pdbx_seq_one_letter_code
_entity_poly.pdbx_strand_id
1 'polypeptide(L)'
;MRRIDDPAELDASLDADDAEPLLLAELDLPDLDAGVASRVPRGSVFLNCHLGADATRAAAEAGASVLHVPPVPYDRRRRDLYTPDELYAGFDPEDPASYEATLDARTHRHWRDTGGAEPEPAEALSRRLHDHHVTVALERWLGDREVVAVMG
;
A
#
# COMPACT_ATOMS: atom_id res chain seq x y z
N MET A 1 7.75 12.56 7.49
CA MET A 1 7.73 11.08 7.56
C MET A 1 8.23 10.59 6.22
N ARG A 2 9.38 9.92 6.21
CA ARG A 2 10.04 9.43 5.01
C ARG A 2 9.53 8.03 4.68
N ARG A 3 9.22 7.78 3.40
CA ARG A 3 8.88 6.44 2.92
C ARG A 3 10.15 5.66 2.57
N ILE A 4 10.18 4.38 2.95
CA ILE A 4 11.21 3.42 2.58
C ILE A 4 10.55 2.30 1.78
N ASP A 5 11.03 2.10 0.54
CA ASP A 5 10.56 1.08 -0.39
C ASP A 5 11.55 -0.08 -0.56
N ASP A 6 12.81 0.10 -0.11
CA ASP A 6 13.88 -0.89 -0.16
C ASP A 6 14.44 -1.11 1.25
N PRO A 7 14.45 -2.35 1.78
CA PRO A 7 15.10 -2.69 3.04
C PRO A 7 16.53 -2.18 3.19
N ALA A 8 17.29 -2.12 2.10
CA ALA A 8 18.69 -1.67 2.12
C ALA A 8 18.85 -0.20 2.53
N GLU A 9 17.79 0.60 2.43
CA GLU A 9 17.82 2.01 2.85
C GLU A 9 17.59 2.21 4.35
N LEU A 10 17.21 1.15 5.09
CA LEU A 10 16.80 1.28 6.48
C LEU A 10 17.95 1.75 7.38
N ASP A 11 19.10 1.08 7.33
CA ASP A 11 20.24 1.42 8.20
C ASP A 11 20.70 2.87 7.97
N ALA A 12 20.87 3.26 6.72
CA ALA A 12 21.24 4.63 6.35
C ALA A 12 20.21 5.68 6.80
N SER A 13 18.93 5.31 6.89
CA SER A 13 17.86 6.20 7.35
C SER A 13 17.83 6.35 8.88
N LEU A 14 18.32 5.35 9.61
CA LEU A 14 18.41 5.36 11.08
C LEU A 14 19.64 6.10 11.59
N ASP A 15 20.72 6.13 10.82
CA ASP A 15 21.98 6.80 11.21
C ASP A 15 22.00 8.31 10.92
N ALA A 16 20.89 8.87 10.44
CA ALA A 16 20.76 10.31 10.23
C ALA A 16 20.62 11.06 11.57
N ASP A 17 21.37 12.15 11.75
CA ASP A 17 21.37 12.96 13.00
C ASP A 17 19.97 13.49 13.38
N ASP A 18 19.11 13.72 12.39
CA ASP A 18 17.70 14.15 12.54
C ASP A 18 16.75 13.12 11.93
N ALA A 19 16.84 11.86 12.35
CA ALA A 19 16.02 10.78 11.80
C ALA A 19 14.51 11.05 11.98
N GLU A 20 13.84 11.40 10.88
CA GLU A 20 12.39 11.59 10.85
C GLU A 20 11.64 10.26 10.89
N PRO A 21 10.36 10.23 11.34
CA PRO A 21 9.54 9.01 11.32
C PRO A 21 9.53 8.34 9.94
N LEU A 22 9.57 7.02 9.91
CA LEU A 22 9.62 6.22 8.69
C LEU A 22 8.25 5.59 8.38
N LEU A 23 7.89 5.49 7.11
CA LEU A 23 6.82 4.63 6.60
C LEU A 23 7.45 3.48 5.82
N LEU A 24 7.40 2.28 6.37
CA LEU A 24 7.79 1.05 5.71
C LEU A 24 6.51 0.31 5.32
N ALA A 25 6.33 0.01 4.04
CA ALA A 25 5.09 -0.56 3.54
C ALA A 25 5.35 -1.78 2.64
N GLU A 26 4.77 -2.92 3.02
CA GLU A 26 4.83 -4.19 2.28
C GLU A 26 6.25 -4.71 2.06
N LEU A 27 7.14 -4.52 3.04
CA LEU A 27 8.52 -5.03 3.00
C LEU A 27 8.62 -6.40 3.68
N ASP A 28 9.40 -7.29 3.08
CA ASP A 28 9.77 -8.57 3.68
C ASP A 28 11.06 -8.39 4.49
N LEU A 29 10.95 -8.45 5.82
CA LEU A 29 12.00 -8.12 6.78
C LEU A 29 12.10 -9.19 7.90
N PRO A 30 12.18 -10.49 7.56
CA PRO A 30 12.13 -11.56 8.56
C PRO A 30 13.36 -11.54 9.49
N ASP A 31 14.50 -11.14 8.93
CA ASP A 31 15.79 -11.09 9.60
C ASP A 31 16.11 -9.71 10.20
N LEU A 32 15.12 -8.81 10.27
CA LEU A 32 15.34 -7.50 10.88
C LEU A 32 15.71 -7.69 12.36
N ASP A 33 16.90 -7.23 12.71
CA ASP A 33 17.40 -7.32 14.08
C ASP A 33 16.57 -6.44 15.03
N ALA A 34 16.32 -6.95 16.24
CA ALA A 34 15.54 -6.22 17.24
C ALA A 34 16.25 -4.93 17.71
N GLY A 35 17.58 -4.90 17.71
CA GLY A 35 18.38 -3.71 17.97
C GLY A 35 18.15 -2.64 16.89
N VAL A 36 18.15 -3.03 15.62
CA VAL A 36 17.80 -2.13 14.50
C VAL A 36 16.35 -1.64 14.63
N ALA A 37 15.40 -2.54 14.90
CA ALA A 37 14.00 -2.19 15.09
C ALA A 37 13.77 -1.25 16.29
N SER A 38 14.58 -1.34 17.36
CA SER A 38 14.49 -0.45 18.52
C SER A 38 14.99 0.98 18.26
N ARG A 39 15.77 1.18 17.19
CA ARG A 39 16.33 2.48 16.79
C ARG A 39 15.39 3.30 15.92
N VAL A 40 14.28 2.72 15.47
CA VAL A 40 13.33 3.43 14.60
C VAL A 40 12.78 4.67 15.30
N PRO A 41 12.70 5.83 14.63
CA PRO A 41 12.17 7.03 15.25
C PRO A 41 10.72 6.81 15.70
N ARG A 42 10.38 7.36 16.87
CA ARG A 42 9.01 7.32 17.40
C ARG A 42 8.03 7.88 16.36
N GLY A 43 6.89 7.20 16.19
CA GLY A 43 5.88 7.56 15.20
C GLY A 43 6.12 6.96 13.83
N SER A 44 7.17 6.14 13.64
CA SER A 44 7.32 5.32 12.44
C SER A 44 6.17 4.31 12.29
N VAL A 45 5.88 3.88 11.08
CA VAL A 45 4.81 2.95 10.74
C VAL A 45 5.36 1.82 9.88
N PHE A 46 5.12 0.59 10.33
CA PHE A 46 5.29 -0.63 9.55
C PHE A 46 3.91 -1.10 9.09
N LEU A 47 3.61 -0.94 7.81
CA LEU A 47 2.35 -1.34 7.20
C LEU A 47 2.57 -2.61 6.39
N ASN A 48 1.91 -3.72 6.76
CA ASN A 48 2.03 -5.02 6.09
C ASN A 48 3.47 -5.51 5.90
N CYS A 49 4.40 -5.12 6.80
CA CYS A 49 5.76 -5.62 6.75
C CYS A 49 5.83 -6.99 7.42
N HIS A 50 6.52 -7.94 6.82
CA HIS A 50 6.79 -9.22 7.45
C HIS A 50 7.99 -9.06 8.39
N LEU A 51 7.73 -9.09 9.70
CA LEU A 51 8.72 -8.87 10.75
C LEU A 51 8.78 -10.09 11.68
N GLY A 52 9.98 -10.41 12.16
CA GLY A 52 10.13 -11.31 13.30
C GLY A 52 9.41 -10.78 14.56
N ALA A 53 9.04 -11.67 15.47
CA ALA A 53 8.32 -11.31 16.69
C ALA A 53 9.11 -10.34 17.58
N ASP A 54 10.42 -10.53 17.71
CA ASP A 54 11.29 -9.66 18.49
C ASP A 54 11.44 -8.27 17.87
N ALA A 55 11.58 -8.19 16.55
CA ALA A 55 11.63 -6.92 15.82
C ALA A 55 10.31 -6.16 15.95
N THR A 56 9.17 -6.86 15.81
CA THR A 56 7.83 -6.28 15.99
C THR A 56 7.68 -5.66 17.38
N ARG A 57 8.08 -6.39 18.42
CA ARG A 57 8.03 -5.91 19.80
C ARG A 57 8.95 -4.70 20.01
N ALA A 58 10.19 -4.79 19.55
CA ALA A 58 11.17 -3.71 19.68
C ALA A 58 10.72 -2.41 18.97
N ALA A 59 10.16 -2.53 17.76
CA ALA A 59 9.59 -1.38 17.04
C ALA A 59 8.41 -0.76 17.81
N ALA A 60 7.51 -1.59 18.36
CA ALA A 60 6.39 -1.09 19.15
C ALA A 60 6.85 -0.38 20.44
N GLU A 61 7.84 -0.94 21.13
CA GLU A 61 8.47 -0.34 22.32
C GLU A 61 9.16 1.00 22.01
N ALA A 62 9.76 1.13 20.81
CA ALA A 62 10.31 2.39 20.30
C ALA A 62 9.22 3.43 19.94
N GLY A 63 7.95 3.04 19.95
CA GLY A 63 6.81 3.89 19.64
C GLY A 63 6.45 3.93 18.15
N ALA A 64 6.83 2.90 17.38
CA ALA A 64 6.31 2.69 16.04
C ALA A 64 4.96 1.96 16.06
N SER A 65 4.15 2.16 15.02
CA SER A 65 2.92 1.41 14.79
C SER A 65 3.18 0.27 13.82
N VAL A 66 2.86 -0.96 14.21
CA VAL A 66 2.91 -2.13 13.32
C VAL A 66 1.48 -2.53 12.97
N LEU A 67 1.11 -2.32 11.71
CA LEU A 67 -0.25 -2.48 11.20
C LEU A 67 -0.29 -3.55 10.12
N HIS A 68 -1.28 -4.43 10.19
CA HIS A 68 -1.56 -5.43 9.17
C HIS A 68 -2.99 -5.26 8.67
N VAL A 69 -3.15 -5.14 7.37
CA VAL A 69 -4.45 -5.09 6.69
C VAL A 69 -4.58 -6.29 5.73
N PRO A 70 -5.82 -6.76 5.45
CA PRO A 70 -6.06 -7.95 4.63
C PRO A 70 -5.37 -7.88 3.26
N PRO A 71 -4.96 -9.02 2.69
CA PRO A 71 -4.54 -9.08 1.30
C PRO A 71 -5.71 -8.69 0.39
N VAL A 72 -5.41 -7.94 -0.67
CA VAL A 72 -6.39 -7.41 -1.62
C VAL A 72 -5.91 -7.64 -3.05
N PRO A 73 -6.81 -7.74 -4.04
CA PRO A 73 -6.43 -8.01 -5.43
C PRO A 73 -5.92 -6.77 -6.19
N TYR A 74 -5.86 -5.61 -5.55
CA TYR A 74 -5.46 -4.33 -6.12
C TYR A 74 -4.21 -3.75 -5.43
N ASP A 75 -3.48 -2.88 -6.11
CA ASP A 75 -2.26 -2.26 -5.56
C ASP A 75 -2.59 -1.08 -4.64
N ARG A 76 -2.34 -1.22 -3.33
CA ARG A 76 -2.57 -0.20 -2.30
C ARG A 76 -1.54 0.94 -2.31
N ARG A 77 -0.47 0.81 -3.10
CA ARG A 77 0.69 1.71 -3.15
C ARG A 77 0.91 2.27 -4.55
N ARG A 78 -0.13 2.24 -5.38
CA ARG A 78 -0.04 2.56 -6.80
C ARG A 78 0.51 3.97 -7.02
N ARG A 79 1.40 4.13 -8.00
CA ARG A 79 2.03 5.44 -8.28
C ARG A 79 1.37 6.21 -9.42
N ASP A 80 0.73 5.48 -10.32
CA ASP A 80 0.16 5.96 -11.58
C ASP A 80 -1.29 5.50 -11.72
N LEU A 81 -2.06 6.15 -12.60
CA LEU A 81 -3.42 5.70 -12.90
C LEU A 81 -3.42 4.32 -13.57
N TYR A 82 -4.51 3.58 -13.41
CA TYR A 82 -4.70 2.35 -14.18
C TYR A 82 -4.84 2.66 -15.67
N THR A 83 -4.28 1.78 -16.50
CA THR A 83 -4.52 1.78 -17.94
C THR A 83 -5.57 0.73 -18.30
N PRO A 84 -6.33 0.90 -19.38
CA PRO A 84 -7.23 -0.15 -19.87
C PRO A 84 -6.50 -1.47 -20.12
N ASP A 85 -5.30 -1.42 -20.71
CA ASP A 85 -4.52 -2.63 -21.02
C ASP A 85 -4.18 -3.43 -19.76
N GLU A 86 -3.91 -2.75 -18.65
CA GLU A 86 -3.66 -3.41 -17.36
C GLU A 86 -4.95 -3.97 -16.74
N LEU A 87 -6.02 -3.17 -16.73
CA LEU A 87 -7.29 -3.56 -16.12
C LEU A 87 -7.90 -4.78 -16.82
N TYR A 88 -7.80 -4.82 -18.15
CA TYR A 88 -8.34 -5.86 -19.01
C TYR A 88 -7.27 -6.85 -19.50
N ALA A 89 -6.10 -6.91 -18.86
CA ALA A 89 -5.05 -7.84 -19.22
C ALA A 89 -5.59 -9.29 -19.22
N GLY A 90 -5.43 -9.98 -20.35
CA GLY A 90 -5.93 -11.35 -20.54
C GLY A 90 -7.39 -11.46 -21.02
N PHE A 91 -8.08 -10.35 -21.24
CA PHE A 91 -9.40 -10.36 -21.87
C PHE A 91 -9.30 -10.73 -23.36
N ASP A 92 -10.11 -11.71 -23.75
CA ASP A 92 -10.30 -12.17 -25.13
C ASP A 92 -11.74 -11.84 -25.57
N PRO A 93 -11.92 -11.00 -26.60
CA PRO A 93 -13.25 -10.70 -27.15
C PRO A 93 -14.00 -11.93 -27.71
N GLU A 94 -13.28 -12.97 -28.14
CA GLU A 94 -13.88 -14.21 -28.63
C GLU A 94 -14.30 -15.16 -27.49
N ASP A 95 -13.79 -14.94 -26.27
CA ASP A 95 -14.20 -15.62 -25.05
C ASP A 95 -14.61 -14.62 -23.95
N PRO A 96 -15.89 -14.19 -23.91
CA PRO A 96 -16.36 -13.24 -22.91
C PRO A 96 -16.15 -13.68 -21.44
N ALA A 97 -15.99 -14.99 -21.17
CA ALA A 97 -15.73 -15.47 -19.82
C ALA A 97 -14.32 -15.11 -19.33
N SER A 98 -13.38 -14.85 -20.25
CA SER A 98 -12.02 -14.37 -19.93
C SER A 98 -12.02 -13.08 -19.11
N TYR A 99 -13.07 -12.25 -19.22
CA TYR A 99 -13.23 -11.04 -18.42
C TYR A 99 -13.16 -11.33 -16.92
N GLU A 100 -13.67 -12.48 -16.45
CA GLU A 100 -13.70 -12.81 -15.03
C GLU A 100 -12.33 -12.93 -14.37
N ALA A 101 -11.29 -13.20 -15.16
CA ALA A 101 -9.90 -13.31 -14.72
C ALA A 101 -9.17 -11.95 -14.69
N THR A 102 -9.74 -10.92 -15.30
CA THR A 102 -9.15 -9.57 -15.37
C THR A 102 -9.01 -8.93 -13.99
N LEU A 103 -8.08 -7.98 -13.87
CA LEU A 103 -7.89 -7.24 -12.63
C LEU A 103 -9.15 -6.48 -12.23
N ASP A 104 -9.84 -5.88 -13.20
CA ASP A 104 -11.09 -5.14 -13.00
C ASP A 104 -12.18 -6.05 -12.39
N ALA A 105 -12.48 -7.17 -13.04
CA ALA A 105 -13.51 -8.10 -12.58
C ALA A 105 -13.19 -8.70 -11.20
N ARG A 106 -11.92 -9.06 -10.96
CA ARG A 106 -11.47 -9.59 -9.66
C ARG A 106 -11.58 -8.55 -8.55
N THR A 107 -11.23 -7.30 -8.81
CA THR A 107 -11.32 -6.19 -7.85
C THR A 107 -12.77 -5.87 -7.53
N HIS A 108 -13.64 -5.79 -8.54
CA HIS A 108 -15.07 -5.59 -8.34
C HIS A 108 -15.71 -6.75 -7.55
N ARG A 109 -15.35 -8.01 -7.86
CA ARG A 109 -15.81 -9.19 -7.11
C ARG A 109 -15.39 -9.09 -5.64
N HIS A 110 -14.12 -8.78 -5.37
CA HIS A 110 -13.63 -8.57 -4.00
C HIS A 110 -14.39 -7.46 -3.28
N TRP A 111 -14.64 -6.32 -3.93
CA TRP A 111 -15.42 -5.22 -3.35
C TRP A 111 -16.82 -5.68 -2.90
N ARG A 112 -17.51 -6.45 -3.75
CA ARG A 112 -18.83 -7.03 -3.45
C ARG A 112 -18.76 -8.02 -2.29
N ASP A 113 -17.78 -8.92 -2.32
CA ASP A 113 -17.63 -10.00 -1.34
C ASP A 113 -17.20 -9.46 0.03
N THR A 114 -16.59 -8.28 0.09
CA THR A 114 -16.09 -7.65 1.32
C THR A 114 -16.96 -6.46 1.79
N GLY A 115 -18.28 -6.54 1.58
CA GLY A 115 -19.25 -5.63 2.19
C GLY A 115 -19.68 -4.44 1.33
N GLY A 116 -19.22 -4.35 0.07
CA GLY A 116 -19.66 -3.31 -0.85
C GLY A 116 -19.42 -1.90 -0.30
N ALA A 117 -20.49 -1.11 -0.14
CA ALA A 117 -20.39 0.25 0.38
C ALA A 117 -20.02 0.33 1.88
N GLU A 118 -20.18 -0.76 2.62
CA GLU A 118 -19.97 -0.83 4.08
C GLU A 118 -18.99 -1.96 4.44
N PRO A 119 -17.71 -1.85 4.06
CA PRO A 119 -16.69 -2.85 4.39
C PRO A 119 -16.34 -2.83 5.89
N GLU A 120 -15.87 -3.98 6.38
CA GLU A 120 -15.22 -4.07 7.69
C GLU A 120 -14.01 -3.12 7.79
N PRO A 121 -13.64 -2.62 8.99
CA PRO A 121 -12.65 -1.55 9.15
C PRO A 121 -11.30 -1.80 8.48
N ALA A 122 -10.82 -3.04 8.47
CA ALA A 122 -9.53 -3.37 7.89
C ALA A 122 -9.55 -3.34 6.35
N GLU A 123 -10.65 -3.79 5.73
CA GLU A 123 -10.86 -3.64 4.28
C GLU A 123 -11.08 -2.16 3.94
N ALA A 124 -11.84 -1.42 4.76
CA ALA A 124 -12.02 0.01 4.60
C ALA A 124 -10.67 0.74 4.55
N LEU A 125 -9.74 0.39 5.46
CA LEU A 125 -8.39 0.95 5.47
C LEU A 125 -7.61 0.61 4.19
N SER A 126 -7.64 -0.64 3.72
CA SER A 126 -7.01 -1.04 2.45
C SER A 126 -7.52 -0.23 1.25
N ARG A 127 -8.84 -0.05 1.14
CA ARG A 127 -9.46 0.74 0.07
C ARG A 127 -9.07 2.21 0.16
N ARG A 128 -9.07 2.80 1.37
CA ARG A 128 -8.67 4.20 1.56
C ARG A 128 -7.20 4.45 1.22
N LEU A 129 -6.31 3.50 1.50
CA LEU A 129 -4.91 3.58 1.07
C LEU A 129 -4.80 3.57 -0.46
N HIS A 130 -5.51 2.67 -1.13
CA HIS A 130 -5.60 2.64 -2.59
C HIS A 130 -6.16 3.94 -3.17
N ASP A 131 -7.32 4.40 -2.68
CA ASP A 131 -8.00 5.59 -3.21
C ASP A 131 -7.17 6.86 -3.01
N HIS A 132 -6.43 6.96 -1.90
CA HIS A 132 -5.49 8.05 -1.68
C HIS A 132 -4.41 8.08 -2.77
N HIS A 133 -3.82 6.92 -3.09
CA HIS A 133 -2.80 6.82 -4.13
C HIS A 133 -3.35 7.12 -5.53
N VAL A 134 -4.57 6.66 -5.84
CA VAL A 134 -5.27 7.01 -7.09
C VAL A 134 -5.53 8.52 -7.16
N THR A 135 -5.92 9.14 -6.05
CA THR A 135 -6.13 10.60 -5.97
C THR A 135 -4.84 11.35 -6.26
N VAL A 136 -3.73 10.97 -5.62
CA VAL A 136 -2.41 11.59 -5.87
C VAL A 136 -1.95 11.38 -7.32
N ALA A 137 -2.15 10.18 -7.88
CA ALA A 137 -1.84 9.90 -9.28
C ALA A 137 -2.70 10.74 -10.23
N LEU A 138 -3.99 10.91 -9.91
CA LEU A 138 -4.91 11.76 -10.66
C LEU A 138 -4.48 13.22 -10.63
N GLU A 139 -4.12 13.76 -9.47
CA GLU A 139 -3.63 15.14 -9.33
C GLU A 139 -2.38 15.39 -10.18
N ARG A 140 -1.43 14.45 -10.17
CA ARG A 140 -0.24 14.51 -11.05
C ARG A 140 -0.61 14.44 -12.53
N TRP A 141 -1.55 13.57 -12.88
CA TRP A 141 -2.03 13.45 -14.24
C TRP A 141 -2.75 14.72 -14.72
N LEU A 142 -3.51 15.37 -13.83
CA LEU A 142 -4.15 16.66 -14.12
C LEU A 142 -3.07 17.71 -14.44
N GLY A 143 -2.09 17.91 -13.56
CA GLY A 143 -1.07 18.94 -13.75
C GLY A 143 -1.71 20.31 -14.04
N ASP A 144 -1.26 21.00 -15.11
CA ASP A 144 -1.80 22.31 -15.52
C ASP A 144 -2.98 22.22 -16.51
N ARG A 145 -3.62 21.05 -16.66
CA ARG A 145 -4.72 20.86 -17.61
C ARG A 145 -5.98 21.58 -17.15
N GLU A 146 -6.66 22.26 -18.07
CA GLU A 146 -8.00 22.81 -17.85
C GLU A 146 -9.04 21.67 -17.93
N VAL A 147 -9.43 21.13 -16.77
CA VAL A 147 -10.37 20.00 -16.66
C VAL A 147 -11.62 20.42 -15.90
N VAL A 148 -12.80 20.14 -16.46
CA VAL A 148 -14.10 20.45 -15.84
C VAL A 148 -14.50 19.38 -14.81
N ALA A 149 -14.29 18.10 -15.13
CA ALA A 149 -14.57 16.98 -14.25
C ALA A 149 -13.80 15.73 -14.69
N VAL A 150 -13.45 14.90 -13.70
CA VAL A 150 -13.05 13.50 -13.89
C VAL A 150 -14.02 12.67 -13.06
N MET A 151 -14.67 11.70 -13.69
CA MET A 151 -15.54 10.76 -12.97
C MET A 151 -14.66 9.74 -12.23
N GLY A 152 -14.96 9.51 -10.96
CA GLY A 152 -14.36 8.49 -10.10
C GLY A 152 -15.40 7.91 -9.16
#